data_AF-C0D4S3-F1
#
_entry.id   AF-C0D4S3-F1
#
_cell.length_a   1.000
_cell.length_b   1.000
_cell.length_c   1.000
_cell.angle_alpha   90.00
_cell.angle_beta   90.00
_cell.angle_gamma   90.00
#
_symmetry.space_group_name_H-M   'P 1'
#
loop_
_entity.id
_entity.type
_entity.pdbx_description
1 polymer ?
#
loop_
_entity_poly.entity_id
_entity_poly.type
_entity_poly.pdbx_seq_one_letter_code
_entity_poly.pdbx_strand_id
1 'polypeptide(L)'
;KPYCYTEDGDGTGHFYGHGAVSANIADQVLGRLGFDGEIRAKIAELVKYHDVDFKESHRSMRRWLSRLGPEQMRRLLEVRRCDIWGQNPQLIRERTEEISRFTSILEEVEAEEAHFRVRDLAVSGADLIKIGYTPGRGLGEALRGLAAMVEDGRLHNERVSLLEEGVPATCC
;
A
#
# COMPACT_ATOMS: atom_id res chain seq x y z
N LYS A 1 24.82 14.16 -8.89
CA LYS A 1 25.13 12.86 -8.25
C LYS A 1 26.47 12.33 -8.81
N PRO A 2 27.63 12.90 -8.42
CA PRO A 2 28.90 12.68 -9.13
C PRO A 2 29.39 11.21 -9.09
N TYR A 3 29.08 10.49 -8.02
CA TYR A 3 29.47 9.08 -7.84
C TYR A 3 28.81 8.09 -8.80
N CYS A 4 27.77 8.50 -9.54
CA CYS A 4 27.04 7.64 -10.49
C CYS A 4 26.94 8.27 -11.88
N TYR A 5 27.72 9.32 -12.15
CA TYR A 5 27.65 10.02 -13.42
C TYR A 5 28.20 9.16 -14.56
N THR A 6 27.41 9.01 -15.61
CA THR A 6 27.81 8.44 -16.90
C THR A 6 27.31 9.35 -18.00
N GLU A 7 28.10 9.61 -19.03
CA GLU A 7 27.70 10.46 -20.17
C GLU A 7 27.64 9.59 -21.42
N ASP A 8 26.57 9.73 -22.21
CA ASP A 8 26.44 9.03 -23.49
C ASP A 8 27.15 9.78 -24.64
N GLY A 9 27.15 9.17 -25.83
CA GLY A 9 27.83 9.72 -27.01
C GLY A 9 27.28 11.06 -27.49
N ASP A 10 26.08 11.45 -27.03
CA ASP A 10 25.42 12.70 -27.37
C ASP A 10 25.62 13.79 -26.29
N GLY A 11 26.42 13.50 -25.25
CA GLY A 11 26.70 14.43 -24.15
C GLY A 11 25.60 14.47 -23.08
N THR A 12 24.68 13.50 -23.07
CA THR A 12 23.62 13.43 -22.06
C THR A 12 24.12 12.68 -20.82
N GLY A 13 24.05 13.35 -19.68
CA GLY A 13 24.43 12.80 -18.37
C GLY A 13 23.32 11.93 -17.75
N HIS A 14 23.68 10.73 -17.34
CA HIS A 14 22.84 9.74 -16.64
C HIS A 14 23.39 9.45 -15.24
N PHE A 15 22.50 9.01 -14.34
CA PHE A 15 22.84 8.66 -12.96
C PHE A 15 22.24 7.30 -12.57
N TYR A 16 22.61 6.24 -13.28
CA TYR A 16 22.04 4.91 -13.04
C TYR A 16 22.36 4.38 -11.63
N GLY A 17 21.37 3.75 -10.99
CA GLY A 17 21.54 3.15 -9.65
C GLY A 17 21.80 4.15 -8.52
N HIS A 18 21.70 5.46 -8.78
CA HIS A 18 22.07 6.49 -7.82
C HIS A 18 21.28 6.41 -6.51
N GLY A 19 20.04 5.92 -6.53
CA GLY A 19 19.21 5.84 -5.33
C GLY A 19 19.90 5.00 -4.25
N ALA A 20 20.47 3.85 -4.62
CA ALA A 20 21.18 2.98 -3.68
C ALA A 20 22.46 3.63 -3.15
N VAL A 21 23.23 4.31 -4.01
CA VAL A 21 24.46 5.01 -3.60
C VAL A 21 24.13 6.18 -2.67
N SER A 22 23.13 6.99 -3.02
CA SER A 22 22.65 8.10 -2.19
C SER A 22 22.13 7.63 -0.84
N ALA A 23 21.43 6.49 -0.78
CA ALA A 23 20.94 5.93 0.48
C ALA A 23 22.10 5.54 1.42
N ASN A 24 23.16 4.91 0.90
CA ASN A 24 24.35 4.59 1.68
C ASN A 24 25.06 5.85 2.21
N ILE A 25 25.17 6.89 1.37
CA ILE A 25 25.75 8.18 1.79
C ILE A 25 24.89 8.80 2.89
N ALA A 26 23.56 8.80 2.74
CA ALA A 26 22.63 9.35 3.72
C ALA A 26 22.74 8.63 5.07
N ASP A 27 22.75 7.29 5.09
CA ASP A 27 22.89 6.50 6.32
C ASP A 27 24.21 6.82 7.05
N GLN A 28 25.33 6.89 6.31
CA GLN A 28 26.63 7.24 6.88
C GLN A 28 26.65 8.65 7.49
N VAL A 29 26.07 9.63 6.79
CA VAL A 29 26.01 11.02 7.27
C VAL A 29 25.11 11.13 8.50
N LEU A 30 23.92 10.54 8.47
CA LEU A 30 23.00 10.56 9.60
C LEU A 30 23.58 9.84 10.83
N GLY A 31 24.38 8.78 10.60
CA GLY A 31 25.12 8.12 11.68
C GLY A 31 26.17 9.01 12.33
N ARG A 32 26.88 9.84 11.55
CA ARG A 32 27.80 10.85 12.10
C ARG A 32 27.08 11.97 12.85
N LEU A 33 25.84 12.28 12.46
CA LEU A 33 24.98 13.27 13.12
C LEU A 33 24.27 12.73 14.36
N GLY A 34 24.43 11.45 14.70
CA GLY A 34 23.89 10.86 15.93
C GLY A 34 22.42 10.44 15.86
N PHE A 35 21.84 10.30 14.68
CA PHE A 35 20.48 9.75 14.52
C PHE A 35 20.44 8.27 14.90
N ASP A 36 19.32 7.84 15.50
CA ASP A 36 19.09 6.44 15.85
C ASP A 36 18.98 5.54 14.61
N GLY A 37 19.27 4.26 14.78
CA GLY A 37 19.32 3.30 13.68
C GLY A 37 18.00 3.15 12.93
N GLU A 38 16.86 3.30 13.61
CA GLU A 38 15.54 3.12 13.01
C GLU A 38 15.18 4.31 12.11
N ILE A 39 15.39 5.54 12.60
CA ILE A 39 15.18 6.76 11.81
C ILE A 39 16.11 6.77 10.61
N ARG A 40 17.39 6.40 10.78
CA ARG A 40 18.34 6.30 9.65
C ARG A 40 17.87 5.33 8.58
N ALA A 41 17.43 4.13 8.99
CA ALA A 41 16.92 3.13 8.05
C ALA A 41 15.71 3.65 7.28
N LYS A 42 14.75 4.30 7.96
CA LYS A 42 13.57 4.92 7.34
C LYS A 42 13.95 6.03 6.35
N ILE A 43 14.90 6.90 6.68
CA ILE A 43 15.36 7.97 5.79
C ILE A 43 16.12 7.39 4.59
N ALA A 44 17.04 6.46 4.81
CA ALA A 44 17.81 5.81 3.75
C ALA A 44 16.89 5.08 2.76
N GLU A 45 15.80 4.46 3.23
CA GLU A 45 14.79 3.84 2.38
C GLU A 45 14.07 4.86 1.48
N LEU A 46 13.70 6.02 2.01
CA LEU A 46 13.11 7.11 1.22
C LEU A 46 14.07 7.63 0.16
N VAL A 47 15.34 7.86 0.54
CA VAL A 47 16.40 8.27 -0.39
C VAL A 47 16.63 7.20 -1.47
N LYS A 48 16.56 5.92 -1.12
CA LYS A 48 16.75 4.83 -2.08
C LYS A 48 15.70 4.83 -3.19
N TYR A 49 14.46 5.13 -2.85
CA TYR A 49 13.32 5.00 -3.77
C TYR A 49 12.76 6.33 -4.29
N HIS A 50 13.34 7.49 -3.91
CA HIS A 50 12.81 8.80 -4.31
C HIS A 50 12.62 8.98 -5.83
N ASP A 51 13.48 8.38 -6.65
CA ASP A 51 13.44 8.55 -8.11
C ASP A 51 13.10 7.23 -8.84
N VAL A 52 12.41 6.31 -8.15
CA VAL A 52 11.96 5.07 -8.80
C VAL A 52 10.73 5.35 -9.67
N ASP A 53 10.67 4.67 -10.82
CA ASP A 53 9.52 4.74 -11.70
C ASP A 53 8.38 3.84 -11.18
N PHE A 54 7.22 4.43 -10.92
CA PHE A 54 6.03 3.74 -10.43
C PHE A 54 5.00 3.66 -11.55
N LYS A 55 4.37 2.50 -11.71
CA LYS A 55 3.19 2.41 -12.57
C LYS A 55 1.97 2.96 -11.84
N GLU A 56 1.23 3.86 -12.47
CA GLU A 56 -0.06 4.38 -12.00
C GLU A 56 -1.14 3.28 -12.04
N SER A 57 -1.12 2.37 -11.07
CA SER A 57 -2.11 1.30 -10.97
C SER A 57 -2.25 0.77 -9.54
N HIS A 58 -3.45 0.31 -9.19
CA HIS A 58 -3.74 -0.33 -7.91
C HIS A 58 -2.82 -1.53 -7.62
N ARG A 59 -2.50 -2.34 -8.64
CA ARG A 59 -1.57 -3.48 -8.49
C ARG A 59 -0.17 -3.01 -8.10
N SER A 60 0.34 -1.96 -8.75
CA SER A 60 1.64 -1.38 -8.42
C SER A 60 1.63 -0.82 -7.00
N MET A 61 0.58 -0.06 -6.65
CA MET A 61 0.43 0.52 -5.32
C MET A 61 0.42 -0.54 -4.21
N ARG A 62 -0.36 -1.62 -4.35
CA ARG A 62 -0.35 -2.74 -3.40
C ARG A 62 1.02 -3.39 -3.23
N ARG A 63 1.81 -3.51 -4.31
CA ARG A 63 3.19 -4.04 -4.22
C ARG A 63 4.10 -3.10 -3.40
N TRP A 64 3.92 -1.80 -3.55
CA TRP A 64 4.69 -0.81 -2.79
C TRP A 64 4.25 -0.70 -1.34
N LEU A 65 2.94 -0.78 -1.07
CA LEU A 65 2.40 -0.88 0.28
C LEU A 65 2.90 -2.13 1.01
N SER A 66 2.92 -3.28 0.34
CA SER A 66 3.50 -4.50 0.91
C SER A 66 5.00 -4.38 1.21
N ARG A 67 5.71 -3.46 0.54
CA ARG A 67 7.16 -3.28 0.70
C ARG A 67 7.51 -2.28 1.79
N LEU A 68 6.85 -1.13 1.78
CA LEU A 68 7.19 0.03 2.63
C LEU A 68 6.23 0.18 3.81
N GLY A 69 5.01 -0.35 3.67
CA GLY A 69 3.90 0.01 4.53
C GLY A 69 3.28 1.37 4.18
N PRO A 70 2.07 1.64 4.70
CA PRO A 70 1.29 2.82 4.34
C PRO A 70 1.94 4.14 4.78
N GLU A 71 2.56 4.17 5.95
CA GLU A 71 3.19 5.39 6.48
C GLU A 71 4.43 5.81 5.66
N GLN A 72 5.33 4.87 5.38
CA GLN A 72 6.53 5.14 4.57
C GLN A 72 6.17 5.43 3.11
N MET A 73 5.12 4.81 2.56
CA MET A 73 4.65 5.13 1.20
C MET A 73 4.17 6.58 1.11
N ARG A 74 3.40 7.08 2.09
CA ARG A 74 3.01 8.51 2.14
C ARG A 74 4.23 9.42 2.23
N ARG A 75 5.20 9.10 3.10
CA ARG A 75 6.46 9.85 3.19
C ARG A 75 7.22 9.85 1.87
N LEU A 76 7.21 8.75 1.13
CA LEU A 76 7.88 8.67 -0.16
C LEU A 76 7.22 9.58 -1.21
N LEU A 77 5.89 9.61 -1.26
CA LEU A 77 5.16 10.56 -2.14
C LEU A 77 5.47 12.01 -1.78
N GLU A 78 5.60 12.32 -0.49
CA GLU A 78 6.00 13.65 0.00
C GLU A 78 7.44 14.02 -0.39
N VAL A 79 8.40 13.12 -0.22
CA VAL A 79 9.78 13.32 -0.67
C VAL A 79 9.84 13.56 -2.17
N ARG A 80 9.07 12.79 -2.97
CA ARG A 80 8.97 13.00 -4.42
C ARG A 80 8.38 14.35 -4.76
N ARG A 81 7.32 14.76 -4.07
CA ARG A 81 6.74 16.09 -4.23
C ARG A 81 7.78 17.18 -4.00
N CYS A 82 8.52 17.11 -2.89
CA CYS A 82 9.59 18.07 -2.59
C CYS A 82 10.70 18.07 -3.65
N ASP A 83 11.11 16.90 -4.16
CA ASP A 83 12.13 16.80 -5.21
C ASP A 83 11.65 17.48 -6.50
N ILE A 84 10.39 17.29 -6.89
CA ILE A 84 9.78 17.95 -8.07
C ILE A 84 9.85 19.47 -7.97
N TRP A 85 9.59 20.05 -6.79
CA TRP A 85 9.69 21.50 -6.61
C TRP A 85 11.12 22.05 -6.78
N GLY A 86 12.14 21.21 -6.65
CA GLY A 86 13.53 21.55 -6.93
C GLY A 86 13.98 21.36 -8.38
N GLN A 87 13.10 20.86 -9.25
CA GLN A 87 13.41 20.55 -10.66
C GLN A 87 13.04 21.70 -11.61
N ASN A 88 13.15 21.45 -12.91
CA ASN A 88 12.80 22.41 -13.95
C ASN A 88 11.35 22.93 -13.76
N PRO A 89 11.15 24.25 -13.60
CA PRO A 89 9.83 24.87 -13.46
C PRO A 89 8.79 24.47 -14.52
N GLN A 90 9.23 24.19 -15.75
CA GLN A 90 8.32 23.78 -16.83
C GLN A 90 7.72 22.37 -16.61
N LEU A 91 8.40 21.51 -15.85
CA LEU A 91 7.97 20.13 -15.59
C LEU A 91 7.24 19.98 -14.25
N ILE A 92 7.30 20.99 -13.37
CA ILE A 92 6.72 20.94 -12.01
C ILE A 92 5.23 20.59 -12.07
N ARG A 93 4.48 21.22 -12.98
CA ARG A 93 3.03 21.02 -13.07
C ARG A 93 2.66 19.57 -13.37
N GLU A 94 3.18 19.03 -14.47
CA GLU A 94 2.89 17.66 -14.91
C GLU A 94 3.28 16.63 -13.85
N ARG A 95 4.48 16.77 -13.27
CA ARG A 95 4.97 15.86 -12.23
C ARG A 95 4.20 15.97 -10.92
N THR A 96 3.71 17.16 -10.57
CA THR A 96 2.85 17.34 -9.38
C THR A 96 1.46 16.70 -9.59
N GLU A 97 0.91 16.79 -10.80
CA GLU A 97 -0.32 16.11 -11.18
C GLU A 97 -0.14 14.57 -11.10
N GLU A 98 1.03 14.06 -11.50
CA GLU A 98 1.40 12.64 -11.35
C GLU A 98 1.39 12.19 -9.88
N ILE A 99 2.02 12.94 -8.98
CA ILE A 99 1.99 12.65 -7.53
C ILE A 99 0.57 12.69 -6.98
N SER A 100 -0.28 13.59 -7.47
CA SER A 100 -1.68 13.67 -7.06
C SER A 100 -2.43 12.40 -7.45
N ARG A 101 -2.22 11.87 -8.67
CA ARG A 101 -2.81 10.60 -9.11
C ARG A 101 -2.32 9.42 -8.26
N PHE A 102 -1.03 9.35 -7.93
CA PHE A 102 -0.54 8.31 -7.02
C PHE A 102 -1.15 8.39 -5.63
N THR A 103 -1.36 9.61 -5.12
CA THR A 103 -1.99 9.83 -3.81
C THR A 103 -3.43 9.33 -3.82
N SER A 104 -4.20 9.63 -4.89
CA SER A 104 -5.57 9.10 -5.03
C SER A 104 -5.59 7.57 -5.10
N ILE A 105 -4.70 6.93 -5.88
CA ILE A 105 -4.63 5.47 -5.95
C ILE A 105 -4.26 4.86 -4.59
N LEU A 106 -3.39 5.52 -3.81
CA LEU A 106 -3.05 5.10 -2.46
C LEU A 106 -4.30 5.11 -1.56
N GLU A 107 -5.04 6.22 -1.56
CA GLU A 107 -6.28 6.37 -0.77
C GLU A 107 -7.34 5.35 -1.18
N GLU A 108 -7.52 5.09 -2.47
CA GLU A 108 -8.42 4.06 -3.00
C GLU A 108 -8.04 2.66 -2.48
N VAL A 109 -6.76 2.30 -2.57
CA VAL A 109 -6.28 0.98 -2.10
C VAL A 109 -6.40 0.85 -0.59
N GLU A 110 -6.08 1.89 0.18
CA GLU A 110 -6.23 1.88 1.64
C GLU A 110 -7.69 1.78 2.06
N ALA A 111 -8.59 2.49 1.37
CA ALA A 111 -10.02 2.36 1.58
C ALA A 111 -10.44 0.92 1.33
N GLU A 112 -10.14 0.32 0.17
CA GLU A 112 -10.42 -1.09 -0.16
C GLU A 112 -9.84 -2.10 0.84
N GLU A 113 -8.70 -1.80 1.45
CA GLU A 113 -8.07 -2.64 2.49
C GLU A 113 -8.69 -2.47 3.86
N ALA A 114 -9.28 -1.30 4.15
CA ALA A 114 -10.03 -1.03 5.37
C ALA A 114 -11.45 -1.66 5.37
N HIS A 115 -11.98 -2.06 4.21
CA HIS A 115 -13.28 -2.73 4.12
C HIS A 115 -13.27 -4.07 4.87
N PHE A 116 -14.37 -4.36 5.57
CA PHE A 116 -14.54 -5.58 6.35
C PHE A 116 -14.72 -6.77 5.41
N ARG A 117 -13.81 -7.75 5.45
CA ARG A 117 -13.80 -8.88 4.50
C ARG A 117 -14.39 -10.14 5.13
N VAL A 118 -14.77 -11.10 4.28
CA VAL A 118 -15.18 -12.44 4.71
C VAL A 118 -14.16 -13.11 5.64
N ARG A 119 -12.86 -12.86 5.44
CA ARG A 119 -11.80 -13.40 6.30
C ARG A 119 -11.76 -12.77 7.70
N ASP A 120 -12.40 -11.62 7.89
CA ASP A 120 -12.44 -10.89 9.15
C ASP A 120 -13.66 -11.31 10.01
N LEU A 121 -14.56 -12.14 9.45
CA LEU A 121 -15.67 -12.75 10.18
C LEU A 121 -15.18 -13.66 11.31
N ALA A 122 -15.87 -13.64 12.46
CA ALA A 122 -15.65 -14.56 13.58
C ALA A 122 -16.14 -16.01 13.29
N VAL A 123 -16.65 -16.26 12.08
CA VAL A 123 -17.06 -17.58 11.58
C VAL A 123 -16.35 -17.89 10.27
N SER A 124 -16.06 -19.18 10.08
CA SER A 124 -15.48 -19.70 8.85
C SER A 124 -16.53 -20.43 8.01
N GLY A 125 -16.19 -20.76 6.77
CA GLY A 125 -17.04 -21.64 5.94
C GLY A 125 -17.27 -23.02 6.59
N ALA A 126 -16.30 -23.53 7.37
CA ALA A 126 -16.45 -24.77 8.11
C ALA A 126 -17.51 -24.68 9.21
N ASP A 127 -17.73 -23.48 9.76
CA ASP A 127 -18.76 -23.25 10.77
C ASP A 127 -20.16 -23.20 10.15
N LEU A 128 -20.29 -22.56 8.99
CA LEU A 128 -21.55 -22.55 8.24
C LEU A 128 -21.91 -23.97 7.75
N ILE A 129 -20.93 -24.79 7.37
CA ILE A 129 -21.19 -26.19 7.00
C ILE A 129 -21.82 -26.97 8.16
N LYS A 130 -21.39 -26.73 9.41
CA LYS A 130 -21.96 -27.41 10.59
C LYS A 130 -23.42 -27.07 10.84
N ILE A 131 -23.90 -25.92 10.35
CA ILE A 131 -25.30 -25.48 10.49
C ILE A 131 -26.14 -25.73 9.22
N GLY A 132 -25.62 -26.53 8.28
CA GLY A 132 -26.42 -27.06 7.16
C GLY A 132 -26.04 -26.56 5.76
N TYR A 133 -24.98 -25.77 5.61
CA TYR A 133 -24.50 -25.42 4.27
C TYR A 133 -23.71 -26.56 3.61
N THR A 134 -23.88 -26.69 2.29
CA THR A 134 -22.99 -27.49 1.46
C THR A 134 -21.89 -26.62 0.84
N PRO A 135 -20.65 -27.13 0.70
CA PRO A 135 -19.59 -26.44 -0.03
C PRO A 135 -20.04 -26.05 -1.44
N GLY A 136 -19.85 -24.78 -1.82
CA GLY A 136 -20.24 -24.29 -3.14
C GLY A 136 -20.59 -22.82 -3.12
N ARG A 137 -21.24 -22.37 -4.21
CA ARG A 137 -21.60 -20.97 -4.44
C ARG A 137 -22.44 -20.37 -3.30
N GLY A 138 -23.44 -21.11 -2.81
CA GLY A 138 -24.35 -20.65 -1.74
C GLY A 138 -23.64 -20.38 -0.42
N LEU A 139 -22.66 -21.21 -0.03
CA LEU A 139 -21.82 -20.97 1.16
C LEU A 139 -21.02 -19.67 1.03
N GLY A 140 -20.43 -19.45 -0.15
CA GLY A 140 -19.68 -18.22 -0.43
C GLY A 140 -20.56 -16.97 -0.44
N GLU A 141 -21.80 -17.07 -0.94
CA GLU A 141 -22.77 -15.98 -0.93
C GLU A 141 -23.24 -15.65 0.49
N ALA A 142 -23.49 -16.66 1.34
CA ALA A 142 -23.85 -16.47 2.74
C ALA A 142 -22.74 -15.76 3.53
N LEU A 143 -21.48 -16.21 3.40
CA LEU A 143 -20.33 -15.55 4.03
C LEU A 143 -20.18 -14.09 3.59
N ARG A 144 -20.39 -13.79 2.30
CA ARG A 144 -20.36 -12.41 1.80
C ARG A 144 -21.51 -11.57 2.37
N GLY A 145 -22.70 -12.14 2.49
CA GLY A 145 -23.84 -11.47 3.11
C GLY A 145 -23.61 -11.12 4.58
N LEU A 146 -23.06 -12.07 5.36
CA LEU A 146 -22.68 -11.84 6.76
C LEU A 146 -21.63 -10.73 6.88
N ALA A 147 -20.59 -10.77 6.03
CA ALA A 147 -19.54 -9.74 6.02
C ALA A 147 -20.13 -8.35 5.74
N ALA A 148 -21.03 -8.23 4.75
CA ALA A 148 -21.69 -6.96 4.44
C ALA A 148 -22.56 -6.46 5.61
N MET A 149 -23.30 -7.33 6.30
CA MET A 149 -24.11 -6.93 7.45
C MET A 149 -23.27 -6.46 8.65
N VAL A 150 -22.11 -7.07 8.85
CA VAL A 150 -21.15 -6.62 9.88
C VAL A 150 -20.53 -5.28 9.49
N GLU A 151 -20.14 -5.13 8.22
CA GLU A 151 -19.59 -3.89 7.68
C GLU A 151 -20.56 -2.71 7.82
N ASP A 152 -21.85 -2.94 7.52
CA ASP A 152 -22.93 -1.97 7.65
C ASP A 152 -23.35 -1.71 9.12
N GLY A 153 -22.72 -2.39 10.10
CA GLY A 153 -23.06 -2.27 11.52
C GLY A 153 -24.41 -2.87 11.92
N ARG A 154 -25.03 -3.65 11.03
CA ARG A 154 -26.33 -4.32 11.25
C ARG A 154 -26.20 -5.58 12.10
N LEU A 155 -24.99 -6.15 12.15
CA LEU A 155 -24.69 -7.38 12.87
C LEU A 155 -23.36 -7.25 13.61
N HIS A 156 -23.30 -7.72 14.85
CA HIS A 156 -22.03 -7.78 15.58
C HIS A 156 -21.18 -8.94 15.04
N ASN A 157 -19.87 -8.72 14.91
CA ASN A 157 -18.91 -9.76 14.48
C ASN A 157 -18.63 -10.78 15.59
N GLU A 158 -19.67 -11.39 16.13
CA GLU A 158 -19.61 -12.37 17.19
C GLU A 158 -20.11 -13.70 16.67
N ARG A 159 -19.40 -14.78 17.00
CA ARG A 159 -19.67 -16.12 16.47
C ARG A 159 -21.14 -16.54 16.65
N VAL A 160 -21.74 -16.25 17.80
CA VAL A 160 -23.14 -16.62 18.08
C VAL A 160 -24.09 -15.87 17.17
N SER A 161 -24.01 -14.53 17.12
CA SER A 161 -24.85 -13.68 16.27
C SER A 161 -24.75 -14.05 14.79
N LEU A 162 -23.54 -14.37 14.32
CA LEU A 162 -23.29 -14.75 12.92
C LEU A 162 -23.86 -16.12 12.57
N LEU A 163 -23.85 -17.08 13.50
CA LEU A 163 -24.41 -18.41 13.25
C LEU A 163 -25.94 -18.42 13.34
N GLU A 164 -26.53 -17.59 14.20
CA GLU A 164 -27.98 -17.41 14.29
C GLU A 164 -28.55 -16.77 13.02
N GLU A 165 -27.95 -15.67 12.56
CA GLU A 165 -28.33 -15.04 11.28
C GLU A 165 -28.01 -15.93 10.08
N GLY A 166 -26.92 -16.69 10.18
CA GLY A 166 -26.43 -17.52 9.10
C GLY A 166 -27.22 -18.81 8.87
N VAL A 167 -28.28 -19.14 9.60
CA VAL A 167 -28.99 -20.42 9.41
C VAL A 167 -29.67 -20.46 8.02
N PRO A 168 -29.43 -21.50 7.19
CA PRO A 168 -30.04 -21.59 5.86
C PRO A 168 -31.55 -21.79 5.97
N ALA A 169 -32.32 -21.09 5.12
CA ALA A 169 -33.79 -21.06 5.14
C ALA A 169 -34.49 -22.40 4.78
N THR A 170 -33.76 -23.50 4.63
CA THR A 170 -34.24 -24.80 4.13
C THR A 170 -34.15 -25.94 5.15
N CYS A 171 -34.40 -25.66 6.43
CA CYS A 171 -34.79 -26.68 7.41
C CYS A 171 -36.23 -26.46 7.89
N CYS A 172 -37.18 -26.73 7.00
CA CYS A 172 -38.57 -27.09 7.33
C CYS A 172 -38.94 -28.32 6.51
#